data_AF-A0A7W7R1P3-F1
#
_entry.id   AF-A0A7W7R1P3-F1
#
_cell.length_a   1.000
_cell.length_b   1.000
_cell.length_c   1.000
_cell.angle_alpha   90.00
_cell.angle_beta   90.00
_cell.angle_gamma   90.00
#
_symmetry.space_group_name_H-M   'P 1'
#
loop_
_entity.id
_entity.type
_entity.pdbx_description
1 polymer ?
#
loop_
_entity_poly.entity_id
_entity_poly.type
_entity_poly.pdbx_seq_one_letter_code
_entity_poly.pdbx_strand_id
1 'polypeptide(L)'
;MTTEADLAFLTRAIELSRQCPPSAGAFSVGAVIVGADGTVLAEGYSREGDPVVHAEESALGKLAAHDPRLRTATLYSSLEPCSRRASRPHPCAELVIAAGIPRVVLAWREPDLFVTGCEGVDRLTAAGVRVDELPQLAAEARAVNAHLFD
;
A
#
# COMPACT_ATOMS: atom_id res chain seq x y z
N MET A 1 6.31 -16.48 -7.96
CA MET A 1 7.59 -15.89 -8.40
C MET A 1 7.37 -14.42 -8.64
N THR A 2 8.28 -13.59 -8.15
CA THR A 2 8.36 -12.15 -8.45
C THR A 2 8.73 -11.95 -9.91
N THR A 3 8.10 -10.99 -10.58
CA THR A 3 8.34 -10.65 -11.99
C THR A 3 9.05 -9.30 -12.13
N GLU A 4 9.62 -9.02 -13.30
CA GLU A 4 10.14 -7.68 -13.61
C GLU A 4 9.04 -6.60 -13.54
N ALA A 5 7.81 -6.97 -13.91
CA ALA A 5 6.65 -6.11 -13.76
C ALA A 5 6.37 -5.77 -12.28
N ASP A 6 6.50 -6.75 -11.37
CA ASP A 6 6.31 -6.50 -9.93
C ASP A 6 7.33 -5.48 -9.39
N LEU A 7 8.58 -5.58 -9.84
CA LEU A 7 9.63 -4.61 -9.50
C LEU A 7 9.25 -3.22 -10.02
N ALA A 8 8.87 -3.11 -11.29
CA ALA A 8 8.52 -1.83 -11.89
C ALA A 8 7.33 -1.14 -11.19
N PHE A 9 6.25 -1.88 -10.91
CA PHE A 9 5.08 -1.32 -10.23
C PHE A 9 5.34 -0.99 -8.76
N LEU A 10 6.14 -1.78 -8.06
CA LEU A 10 6.50 -1.46 -6.68
C LEU A 10 7.47 -0.27 -6.60
N THR A 11 8.42 -0.14 -7.53
CA THR A 11 9.23 1.07 -7.69
C THR A 11 8.34 2.28 -7.95
N ARG A 12 7.33 2.16 -8.82
CA ARG A 12 6.35 3.23 -9.05
C ARG A 12 5.59 3.61 -7.78
N ALA A 13 5.20 2.64 -6.95
CA ALA A 13 4.59 2.92 -5.64
C ALA A 13 5.54 3.70 -4.70
N ILE A 14 6.84 3.40 -4.72
CA ILE A 14 7.85 4.17 -3.99
C ILE A 14 8.00 5.59 -4.56
N GLU A 15 7.97 5.78 -5.87
CA GLU A 15 7.99 7.12 -6.49
C GLU A 15 6.78 7.96 -6.08
N LEU A 16 5.58 7.37 -6.07
CA LEU A 16 4.36 8.04 -5.61
C LEU A 16 4.48 8.49 -4.15
N SER A 17 5.14 7.71 -3.29
CA SER A 17 5.36 8.07 -1.89
C SER A 17 6.15 9.38 -1.72
N ARG A 18 6.98 9.77 -2.69
CA ARG A 18 7.74 11.03 -2.68
C ARG A 18 6.88 12.26 -2.92
N GLN A 19 5.64 12.08 -3.37
CA GLN A 19 4.68 13.17 -3.60
C GLN A 19 3.83 13.48 -2.37
N CYS A 20 3.95 12.69 -1.30
CA CYS A 20 3.17 12.92 -0.10
C CYS A 20 3.51 14.29 0.53
N PRO A 21 2.51 15.09 0.91
CA PRO A 21 2.72 16.23 1.79
C PRO A 21 3.55 15.85 3.03
N PRO A 22 4.46 16.70 3.53
CA PRO A 22 5.27 16.39 4.70
C PRO A 22 4.42 16.06 5.95
N SER A 23 4.91 15.17 6.81
CA SER A 23 4.28 14.82 8.09
C SER A 23 5.34 14.41 9.09
N ALA A 24 5.15 14.73 10.37
CA ALA A 24 5.97 14.21 11.48
C ALA A 24 5.31 13.03 12.20
N GLY A 25 4.06 12.70 11.87
CA GLY A 25 3.24 11.70 12.57
C GLY A 25 2.62 10.65 11.66
N ALA A 26 3.09 10.53 10.41
CA ALA A 26 2.59 9.54 9.48
C ALA A 26 3.64 9.22 8.41
N PHE A 27 3.72 7.95 8.01
CA PHE A 27 4.55 7.54 6.88
C PHE A 27 4.09 8.18 5.56
N SER A 28 5.05 8.42 4.68
CA SER A 28 4.85 8.68 3.26
C SER A 28 4.82 7.34 2.53
N VAL A 29 3.64 6.96 2.07
CA VAL A 29 3.36 5.70 1.38
C VAL A 29 2.75 6.02 0.02
N GLY A 30 3.15 5.28 -1.01
CA GLY A 30 2.46 5.21 -2.29
C GLY A 30 1.97 3.80 -2.60
N ALA A 31 0.94 3.74 -3.45
CA ALA A 31 0.22 2.53 -3.83
C ALA A 31 -0.18 2.56 -5.32
N VAL A 32 -0.14 1.39 -5.97
CA VAL A 32 -0.57 1.19 -7.36
C VAL A 32 -1.46 -0.04 -7.44
N ILE A 33 -2.62 0.08 -8.09
CA ILE A 33 -3.53 -1.05 -8.35
C ILE A 33 -3.45 -1.38 -9.83
N VAL A 34 -3.10 -2.63 -10.15
CA VAL A 34 -2.89 -3.10 -11.53
C VAL A 34 -3.82 -4.26 -11.84
N GLY A 35 -4.48 -4.20 -12.99
CA GLY A 35 -5.35 -5.26 -13.51
C GLY A 35 -4.57 -6.49 -13.98
N ALA A 36 -5.28 -7.59 -14.20
CA ALA A 36 -4.67 -8.85 -14.66
C ALA A 36 -4.03 -8.75 -16.05
N ASP A 37 -4.45 -7.77 -16.85
CA ASP A 37 -3.91 -7.45 -18.17
C ASP A 37 -2.65 -6.56 -18.11
N GLY A 38 -2.20 -6.18 -16.90
CA GLY A 38 -1.08 -5.27 -16.69
C GLY A 38 -1.45 -3.78 -16.73
N THR A 39 -2.73 -3.44 -16.92
CA THR A 39 -3.19 -2.05 -16.94
C THR A 39 -3.18 -1.45 -15.53
N VAL A 40 -2.56 -0.28 -15.34
CA VAL A 40 -2.70 0.49 -14.10
C VAL A 40 -4.13 1.01 -13.99
N LEU A 41 -4.88 0.53 -12.99
CA LEU A 41 -6.26 0.90 -12.75
C LEU A 41 -6.36 2.20 -11.94
N ALA A 42 -5.51 2.32 -10.92
CA ALA A 42 -5.41 3.50 -10.08
C ALA A 42 -4.04 3.60 -9.40
N GLU A 43 -3.66 4.82 -9.09
CA GLU A 43 -2.48 5.16 -8.28
C GLU A 43 -2.93 5.99 -7.09
N GLY A 44 -2.23 5.94 -5.97
CA GLY A 44 -2.51 6.77 -4.81
C GLY A 44 -1.29 6.97 -3.94
N TYR A 45 -1.29 8.06 -3.17
CA TYR A 45 -0.28 8.29 -2.14
C TYR A 45 -0.92 8.87 -0.88
N SER A 46 -0.19 8.76 0.22
CA SER A 46 -0.68 9.23 1.52
C SER A 46 -0.89 10.73 1.49
N ARG A 47 -2.00 11.18 2.10
CA ARG A 47 -2.37 12.59 2.19
C ARG A 47 -2.69 13.25 0.83
N GLU A 48 -3.05 12.45 -0.17
CA GLU A 48 -3.50 12.94 -1.46
C GLU A 48 -4.91 13.54 -1.39
N GLY A 49 -5.01 14.87 -1.41
CA GLY A 49 -6.29 15.60 -1.38
C GLY A 49 -7.04 15.56 -0.03
N ASP A 50 -6.73 14.61 0.84
CA ASP A 50 -7.27 14.46 2.20
C ASP A 50 -6.10 14.25 3.20
N PRO A 51 -5.95 15.08 4.24
CA PRO A 51 -4.81 15.03 5.16
C PRO A 51 -4.65 13.73 5.96
N VAL A 52 -5.64 12.83 5.97
CA VAL A 52 -5.57 11.56 6.74
C VAL A 52 -5.73 10.31 5.88
N VAL A 53 -5.87 10.46 4.56
CA VAL A 53 -6.01 9.31 3.64
C VAL A 53 -4.68 8.56 3.53
N HIS A 54 -4.76 7.23 3.57
CA HIS A 54 -3.63 6.35 3.29
C HIS A 54 -3.53 6.08 1.78
N ALA A 55 -2.39 5.60 1.31
CA ALA A 55 -2.14 5.42 -0.12
C ALA A 55 -3.11 4.42 -0.77
N GLU A 56 -3.37 3.31 -0.09
CA GLU A 56 -4.24 2.24 -0.55
C GLU A 56 -5.70 2.70 -0.60
N GLU A 57 -6.13 3.45 0.43
CA GLU A 57 -7.45 4.08 0.47
C GLU A 57 -7.60 5.13 -0.65
N SER A 58 -6.57 5.95 -0.90
CA SER A 58 -6.59 6.92 -2.00
C SER A 58 -6.72 6.23 -3.36
N ALA A 59 -5.93 5.18 -3.61
CA ALA A 59 -5.98 4.43 -4.86
C ALA A 59 -7.33 3.73 -5.06
N LEU A 60 -7.84 3.04 -4.03
CA LEU A 60 -9.15 2.39 -4.07
C LEU A 60 -10.29 3.40 -4.26
N GLY A 61 -10.22 4.58 -3.63
CA GLY A 61 -11.23 5.63 -3.71
C GLY A 61 -11.39 6.26 -5.10
N LYS A 62 -10.43 6.04 -6.01
CA LYS A 62 -10.50 6.48 -7.42
C LYS A 62 -11.22 5.49 -8.33
N LEU A 63 -11.55 4.30 -7.81
CA LEU A 63 -12.25 3.25 -8.55
C LEU A 63 -13.72 3.19 -8.12
N ALA A 64 -14.55 2.58 -8.96
CA ALA A 64 -15.92 2.26 -8.56
C ALA A 64 -15.89 1.21 -7.43
N ALA A 65 -16.76 1.36 -6.42
CA ALA A 65 -16.77 0.50 -5.21
C ALA A 65 -16.87 -1.02 -5.50
N HIS A 66 -17.39 -1.41 -6.67
CA HIS A 66 -17.51 -2.80 -7.10
C HIS A 66 -16.87 -3.02 -8.47
N ASP A 67 -15.76 -2.35 -8.75
CA ASP A 67 -15.04 -2.53 -10.01
C ASP A 67 -14.64 -4.01 -10.19
N PRO A 68 -15.19 -4.72 -11.20
CA PRO A 68 -14.98 -6.15 -11.35
C PRO A 68 -13.51 -6.51 -11.62
N ARG A 69 -12.71 -5.55 -12.08
CA ARG A 69 -11.28 -5.73 -12.36
C ARG A 69 -10.47 -6.00 -11.09
N LEU A 70 -10.95 -5.54 -9.92
CA LEU A 70 -10.28 -5.71 -8.63
C LEU A 70 -10.14 -7.17 -8.21
N ARG A 71 -11.11 -8.02 -8.58
CA ARG A 71 -11.12 -9.45 -8.23
C ARG A 71 -9.96 -10.27 -8.81
N THR A 72 -9.24 -9.68 -9.77
CA THR A 72 -8.05 -10.28 -10.39
C THR A 72 -6.86 -9.32 -10.36
N ALA A 73 -6.96 -8.21 -9.63
CA ALA A 73 -5.93 -7.19 -9.58
C ALA A 73 -4.79 -7.54 -8.62
N THR A 74 -3.70 -6.78 -8.71
CA THR A 74 -2.62 -6.75 -7.73
C THR A 74 -2.49 -5.34 -7.16
N LEU A 75 -2.39 -5.22 -5.84
CA LEU A 75 -1.99 -3.99 -5.17
C LEU A 75 -0.48 -4.01 -4.92
N TYR A 76 0.23 -2.97 -5.33
CA TYR A 76 1.62 -2.71 -4.98
C TYR A 76 1.66 -1.59 -3.95
N SER A 77 2.23 -1.83 -2.77
CA SER A 77 2.32 -0.84 -1.70
C SER A 77 3.75 -0.68 -1.21
N SER A 78 4.24 0.55 -1.16
CA SER A 78 5.61 0.84 -0.68
C SER A 78 5.83 0.49 0.81
N LEU A 79 4.77 0.43 1.60
CA LEU A 79 4.76 0.01 3.00
C LEU A 79 3.66 -1.04 3.21
N GLU A 80 3.84 -1.92 4.19
CA GLU A 80 2.81 -2.86 4.64
C GLU A 80 1.47 -2.16 4.88
N PRO A 81 0.36 -2.68 4.30
CA PRO A 81 -0.95 -2.10 4.56
C PRO A 81 -1.33 -2.17 6.03
N CYS A 82 -1.68 -1.02 6.61
CA CYS A 82 -1.90 -0.94 8.05
C CYS A 82 -2.98 -1.93 8.52
N SER A 83 -2.79 -2.45 9.73
CA SER A 83 -3.74 -3.34 10.41
C SER A 83 -4.64 -2.59 11.39
N ARG A 84 -4.28 -1.37 11.77
CA ARG A 84 -5.03 -0.49 12.68
C ARG A 84 -4.82 0.94 12.25
N ARG A 85 -5.79 1.81 12.49
CA ARG A 85 -5.63 3.26 12.31
C ARG A 85 -6.61 4.02 13.20
N ALA A 86 -6.19 5.18 13.68
CA ALA A 86 -7.04 6.05 14.49
C ALA A 86 -7.92 7.00 13.65
N SER A 87 -7.50 7.28 12.41
CA SER A 87 -8.10 8.32 11.57
C SER A 87 -9.37 7.89 10.81
N ARG A 88 -9.61 6.59 10.64
CA ARG A 88 -10.77 6.02 9.95
C ARG A 88 -11.19 4.69 10.60
N PRO A 89 -12.45 4.26 10.42
CA PRO A 89 -12.96 3.03 11.04
C PRO A 89 -12.30 1.74 10.51
N HIS A 90 -11.88 1.71 9.23
CA HIS A 90 -11.32 0.51 8.60
C HIS A 90 -9.83 0.71 8.23
N PRO A 91 -8.94 -0.18 8.70
CA PRO A 91 -7.53 -0.20 8.29
C PRO A 91 -7.36 -0.64 6.83
N CYS A 92 -6.23 -0.30 6.21
CA CYS A 92 -5.99 -0.59 4.80
C CYS A 92 -6.06 -2.08 4.46
N ALA A 93 -5.57 -2.96 5.34
CA ALA A 93 -5.69 -4.41 5.15
C ALA A 93 -7.17 -4.84 4.99
N GLU A 94 -8.10 -4.28 5.77
CA GLU A 94 -9.53 -4.55 5.64
C GLU A 94 -10.12 -3.98 4.35
N LEU A 95 -9.69 -2.78 3.94
CA LEU A 95 -10.14 -2.17 2.67
C LEU A 95 -9.73 -3.03 1.47
N VAL A 96 -8.51 -3.58 1.48
CA VAL A 96 -8.01 -4.48 0.42
C VAL A 96 -8.80 -5.78 0.37
N ILE A 97 -9.09 -6.38 1.53
CA ILE A 97 -9.92 -7.59 1.63
C ILE A 97 -11.34 -7.32 1.11
N ALA A 98 -11.95 -6.21 1.54
CA ALA A 98 -13.29 -5.82 1.12
C ALA A 98 -13.38 -5.53 -0.39
N ALA A 99 -12.32 -4.96 -0.97
CA ALA A 99 -12.20 -4.74 -2.41
C ALA A 99 -12.05 -6.04 -3.22
N GLY A 100 -11.77 -7.17 -2.55
CA GLY A 100 -11.61 -8.47 -3.19
C GLY A 100 -10.30 -8.60 -3.98
N ILE A 101 -9.28 -7.79 -3.67
CA ILE A 101 -7.97 -7.87 -4.31
C ILE A 101 -7.26 -9.16 -3.83
N PRO A 102 -6.93 -10.11 -4.73
CA PRO A 102 -6.39 -11.40 -4.34
C PRO A 102 -4.87 -11.38 -4.07
N ARG A 103 -4.17 -10.30 -4.43
CA ARG A 103 -2.71 -10.23 -4.33
C ARG A 103 -2.22 -8.84 -3.91
N VAL A 104 -1.31 -8.82 -2.94
CA VAL A 104 -0.57 -7.64 -2.50
C VAL A 104 0.92 -7.89 -2.66
N VAL A 105 1.65 -6.90 -3.15
CA VAL A 105 3.11 -6.89 -3.22
C VAL A 105 3.62 -5.68 -2.44
N LEU A 106 4.54 -5.87 -1.50
CA LEU A 106 5.03 -4.77 -0.66
C LEU A 106 6.56 -4.73 -0.53
N ALA A 107 7.10 -3.51 -0.36
CA ALA A 107 8.55 -3.29 -0.27
C ALA A 107 9.07 -3.42 1.16
N TRP A 108 8.36 -2.83 2.12
CA TRP A 108 8.82 -2.65 3.48
C TRP A 108 7.71 -2.97 4.48
N ARG A 109 8.00 -3.81 5.48
CA ARG A 109 7.10 -4.02 6.62
C ARG A 109 7.08 -2.79 7.52
N GLU A 110 5.92 -2.48 8.10
CA GLU A 110 5.77 -1.29 8.94
C GLU A 110 6.61 -1.44 10.21
N PRO A 111 7.54 -0.51 10.51
CA PRO A 111 8.34 -0.57 11.73
C PRO A 111 7.51 -0.09 12.94
N ASP A 112 7.94 -0.49 14.14
CA ASP A 112 7.36 -0.04 15.41
C ASP A 112 7.71 1.43 15.70
N LEU A 113 7.10 2.37 14.97
CA LEU A 113 7.28 3.81 15.16
C LEU A 113 5.99 4.49 15.63
N PHE A 114 4.91 4.31 14.88
CA PHE A 114 3.60 4.90 15.21
C PHE A 114 2.56 3.85 15.63
N VAL A 115 2.71 2.63 15.13
CA VAL A 115 1.89 1.47 15.49
C VAL A 115 2.84 0.35 15.91
N THR A 116 2.67 -0.17 17.12
CA THR A 116 3.44 -1.33 17.59
C THR A 116 2.81 -2.61 17.06
N GLY A 117 3.61 -3.46 16.42
CA GLY A 117 3.21 -4.76 15.92
C GLY A 117 2.14 -4.65 14.86
N CYS A 118 2.43 -4.02 13.73
CA CYS A 118 1.52 -4.04 12.60
C CYS A 118 1.28 -5.48 12.13
N GLU A 119 0.02 -5.90 12.06
CA GLU A 119 -0.45 -7.24 11.68
C GLU A 119 -1.04 -7.24 10.25
N GLY A 120 -0.57 -6.35 9.38
CA GLY A 120 -1.18 -6.09 8.07
C GLY A 120 -1.07 -7.30 7.14
N VAL A 121 0.15 -7.80 6.97
CA VAL A 121 0.46 -9.01 6.21
C VAL A 121 -0.28 -10.23 6.77
N ASP A 122 -0.35 -10.35 8.10
CA ASP A 122 -0.99 -11.50 8.75
C ASP A 122 -2.49 -11.52 8.48
N ARG A 123 -3.16 -10.36 8.57
CA ARG A 123 -4.59 -10.22 8.25
C ARG A 123 -4.90 -10.52 6.79
N LEU A 124 -4.09 -10.00 5.86
CA LEU A 124 -4.23 -10.26 4.44
C LEU A 124 -4.09 -11.75 4.14
N THR A 125 -3.04 -12.38 4.66
CA THR A 125 -2.76 -13.80 4.45
C THR A 125 -3.85 -14.69 5.05
N ALA A 126 -4.34 -14.37 6.26
CA ALA A 126 -5.44 -15.09 6.90
C ALA A 126 -6.76 -14.99 6.11
N ALA A 127 -6.97 -13.90 5.38
CA ALA A 127 -8.11 -13.72 4.48
C ALA A 127 -7.93 -14.38 3.10
N GLY A 128 -6.81 -15.06 2.85
CA GLY A 128 -6.51 -15.73 1.59
C GLY A 128 -5.92 -14.82 0.51
N VAL A 129 -5.52 -13.59 0.85
CA VAL A 129 -4.77 -12.71 -0.06
C VAL A 129 -3.33 -13.20 -0.13
N ARG A 130 -2.82 -13.41 -1.35
CA ARG A 130 -1.40 -13.71 -1.56
C ARG A 130 -0.58 -12.45 -1.31
N VAL A 131 0.35 -12.51 -0.36
CA VAL A 131 1.30 -11.43 -0.09
C VAL A 131 2.69 -11.83 -0.61
N ASP A 132 3.27 -11.03 -1.50
CA ASP A 132 4.67 -11.15 -1.91
C ASP A 132 5.48 -9.96 -1.34
N GLU A 133 6.55 -10.23 -0.60
CA GLU A 133 7.42 -9.19 -0.05
C GLU A 133 8.69 -9.06 -0.89
N LEU A 134 9.05 -7.84 -1.29
CA LEU A 134 10.25 -7.53 -2.09
C LEU A 134 11.26 -6.73 -1.25
N PRO A 135 11.94 -7.36 -0.27
CA PRO A 135 12.82 -6.68 0.67
C PRO A 135 14.00 -5.97 0.00
N GLN A 136 14.37 -6.33 -1.22
CA GLN A 136 15.37 -5.60 -2.01
C GLN A 136 15.00 -4.14 -2.29
N LEU A 137 13.71 -3.78 -2.23
CA LEU A 137 13.24 -2.39 -2.37
C LEU A 137 12.95 -1.71 -1.01
N ALA A 138 13.12 -2.41 0.11
CA ALA A 138 12.80 -1.88 1.43
C ALA A 138 13.64 -0.64 1.80
N ALA A 139 14.93 -0.65 1.44
CA ALA A 139 15.83 0.48 1.71
C ALA A 139 15.37 1.76 1.01
N GLU A 140 14.90 1.64 -0.24
CA GLU A 140 14.38 2.77 -1.01
C GLU A 140 13.07 3.30 -0.44
N ALA A 141 12.15 2.42 -0.07
CA ALA A 141 10.89 2.80 0.58
C ALA A 141 11.14 3.48 1.95
N ARG A 142 12.07 2.94 2.75
CA ARG A 142 12.47 3.54 4.04
C ARG A 142 13.13 4.90 3.86
N ALA A 143 13.94 5.10 2.82
CA ALA A 143 14.64 6.36 2.58
C ALA A 143 13.69 7.55 2.40
N VAL A 144 12.51 7.35 1.81
CA VAL A 144 11.46 8.39 1.70
C VAL A 144 10.97 8.84 3.08
N ASN A 145 11.03 7.94 4.07
CA ASN A 145 10.57 8.12 5.43
C ASN A 145 11.69 8.47 6.42
N ALA A 146 12.90 8.76 5.94
CA ALA A 146 14.08 9.01 6.80
C ALA A 146 13.84 10.12 7.84
N HIS A 147 13.10 11.16 7.47
CA HIS A 147 12.71 12.29 8.32
C HIS A 147 11.89 11.94 9.57
N LEU A 148 11.40 10.70 9.69
CA LEU A 148 10.62 10.22 10.83
C LEU A 148 11.48 9.51 11.89
N PHE A 149 12.77 9.28 11.60
CA PHE A 149 13.71 8.55 12.45
C PHE A 149 14.80 9.44 13.07
N ASP A 150 14.67 10.75 12.91
CA ASP A 150 15.58 11.76 13.47
C ASP A 150 15.19 12.14 14.92
#